data_AF-A0A1A0KEF7-F1
#
_entry.id   AF-A0A1A0KEF7-F1
#
_cell.length_a   1.000
_cell.length_b   1.000
_cell.length_c   1.000
_cell.angle_alpha   90.00
_cell.angle_beta   90.00
_cell.angle_gamma   90.00
#
_symmetry.space_group_name_H-M   'P 1'
#
loop_
_entity.id
_entity.type
_entity.pdbx_description
1 polymer ?
#
loop_
_entity_poly.entity_id
_entity_poly.type
_entity_poly.pdbx_seq_one_letter_code
_entity_poly.pdbx_strand_id
1 'polypeptide(L)'
;MSTPTVITDPWIERQIHAGHLAPGARGLTREEAAHQFNEANALDPTDDGYLYTPGQAQVVARDALAVIGIEVPDSTRVVLTDGRAGLCCTYYLLNVGQIECAVEQHRLATGENLSADALIEALPWE
;
A
#
# COMPACT_ATOMS: atom_id res chain seq x y z
N MET A 1 -28.87 8.96 -27.17
CA MET A 1 -27.55 8.31 -27.14
C MET A 1 -27.22 8.07 -25.69
N SER A 2 -27.17 6.82 -25.23
CA SER A 2 -26.84 6.51 -23.83
C SER A 2 -25.33 6.61 -23.66
N THR A 3 -24.87 7.44 -22.74
CA THR A 3 -23.46 7.54 -22.34
C THR A 3 -23.03 6.20 -21.76
N PRO A 4 -21.90 5.60 -22.19
CA PRO A 4 -21.40 4.40 -21.55
C PRO A 4 -21.04 4.73 -20.09
N THR A 5 -21.59 3.97 -19.15
CA THR A 5 -21.19 4.03 -17.74
C THR A 5 -19.76 3.50 -17.65
N VAL A 6 -18.79 4.39 -17.59
CA VAL A 6 -17.40 4.02 -17.27
C VAL A 6 -17.38 3.62 -15.81
N ILE A 7 -17.20 2.33 -15.53
CA ILE A 7 -16.91 1.86 -14.18
C ILE A 7 -15.51 2.37 -13.86
N THR A 8 -15.42 3.40 -13.02
CA THR A 8 -14.15 3.98 -12.58
C THR A 8 -13.62 3.21 -11.38
N ASP A 9 -12.32 2.92 -11.38
CA ASP A 9 -11.68 2.26 -10.25
C ASP A 9 -11.61 3.24 -9.06
N PRO A 10 -12.17 2.89 -7.88
CA PRO A 10 -12.22 3.80 -6.73
C PRO A 10 -10.85 4.23 -6.21
N TRP A 11 -9.83 3.39 -6.34
CA TRP A 11 -8.46 3.74 -5.96
C TRP A 11 -7.89 4.76 -6.94
N ILE A 12 -8.07 4.56 -8.25
CA ILE A 12 -7.62 5.54 -9.26
C ILE A 12 -8.30 6.90 -9.04
N GLU A 13 -9.61 6.92 -8.81
CA GLU A 13 -10.32 8.18 -8.53
C GLU A 13 -9.81 8.89 -7.28
N ARG A 14 -9.48 8.13 -6.23
CA ARG A 14 -8.88 8.69 -5.01
C ARG A 14 -7.53 9.33 -5.31
N GLN A 15 -6.67 8.67 -6.08
CA GLN A 15 -5.35 9.21 -6.43
C GLN A 15 -5.46 10.42 -7.37
N ILE A 16 -6.46 10.47 -8.25
CA ILE A 16 -6.77 11.67 -9.04
C ILE A 16 -7.19 12.82 -8.11
N HIS A 17 -8.04 12.55 -7.12
CA HIS A 17 -8.48 13.57 -6.17
C HIS A 17 -7.34 14.07 -5.26
N ALA A 18 -6.43 13.18 -4.87
CA ALA A 18 -5.22 13.52 -4.12
C ALA A 18 -4.19 14.32 -4.95
N GLY A 19 -4.37 14.39 -6.28
CA GLY A 19 -3.45 15.09 -7.19
C GLY A 19 -2.21 14.27 -7.57
N HIS A 20 -2.12 13.00 -7.16
CA HIS A 20 -1.05 12.10 -7.58
C HIS A 20 -1.22 11.69 -9.05
N LEU A 21 -2.44 11.38 -9.49
CA LEU A 21 -2.72 10.98 -10.87
C LEU A 21 -3.49 12.03 -11.66
N ALA A 22 -3.22 12.12 -12.96
CA ALA A 22 -4.02 12.94 -13.86
C ALA A 22 -5.35 12.24 -14.21
N PRO A 23 -6.41 12.98 -14.60
CA PRO A 23 -7.68 12.41 -15.06
C PRO A 23 -7.58 11.38 -16.19
N GLY A 24 -6.49 11.42 -16.97
CA GLY A 24 -6.18 10.45 -18.02
C GLY A 24 -5.81 9.05 -17.53
N ALA A 25 -5.56 8.87 -16.23
CA ALA A 25 -5.34 7.54 -15.64
C ALA A 25 -6.61 6.67 -15.61
N ARG A 26 -7.79 7.27 -15.85
CA ARG A 26 -9.06 6.54 -15.98
C ARG A 26 -8.98 5.58 -17.17
N GLY A 27 -8.97 4.29 -16.89
CA GLY A 27 -8.86 3.22 -17.89
C GLY A 27 -7.53 2.46 -17.85
N LEU A 28 -6.56 2.93 -17.07
CA LEU A 28 -5.38 2.15 -16.70
C LEU A 28 -5.73 1.14 -15.61
N THR A 29 -4.94 0.08 -15.51
CA THR A 29 -4.88 -0.74 -14.30
C THR A 29 -4.23 0.05 -13.16
N ARG A 30 -4.41 -0.40 -11.91
CA ARG A 30 -3.79 0.26 -10.75
C ARG A 30 -2.27 0.19 -10.84
N GLU A 31 -1.77 -0.95 -11.30
CA GLU A 31 -0.36 -1.25 -11.47
C GLU A 31 0.27 -0.34 -12.53
N GLU A 32 -0.36 -0.20 -13.69
CA GLU A 32 0.12 0.71 -14.74
C GLU A 32 0.12 2.17 -14.27
N ALA A 33 -0.95 2.60 -13.59
CA ALA A 33 -1.06 3.97 -13.09
C ALA A 33 0.00 4.28 -12.03
N ALA A 34 0.21 3.38 -11.07
CA ALA A 34 1.27 3.50 -10.06
C ALA A 34 2.66 3.50 -10.69
N HIS A 35 2.92 2.58 -11.63
CA HIS A 35 4.19 2.49 -12.34
C HIS A 35 4.51 3.77 -13.10
N GLN A 36 3.54 4.30 -13.87
CA GLN A 36 3.71 5.55 -14.61
C GLN A 36 4.00 6.73 -13.68
N PHE A 37 3.31 6.81 -12.54
CA PHE A 37 3.55 7.86 -11.55
C PHE A 37 4.95 7.77 -10.94
N ASN A 38 5.35 6.59 -10.49
CA ASN A 38 6.65 6.37 -9.85
C ASN A 38 7.79 6.63 -10.86
N GLU A 39 7.67 6.13 -12.10
CA GLU A 39 8.66 6.37 -13.16
C GLU A 39 8.79 7.86 -13.50
N ALA A 40 7.66 8.56 -13.68
CA ALA A 40 7.66 9.99 -14.03
C ALA A 40 8.30 10.87 -12.95
N ASN A 41 8.26 10.44 -11.69
CA ASN A 41 8.85 11.15 -10.55
C ASN A 41 10.21 10.57 -10.11
N ALA A 42 10.72 9.56 -10.83
CA ALA A 42 11.94 8.82 -10.49
C ALA A 42 11.95 8.27 -9.05
N LEU A 43 10.79 7.81 -8.59
CA LEU A 43 10.60 7.26 -7.25
C LEU A 43 10.95 5.78 -7.22
N ASP A 44 11.66 5.36 -6.18
CA ASP A 44 11.91 3.97 -5.83
C ASP A 44 11.26 3.60 -4.48
N PRO A 45 11.15 2.31 -4.13
CA PRO A 45 10.47 1.86 -2.91
C PRO A 45 11.04 2.42 -1.59
N THR A 46 12.21 3.06 -1.61
CA THR A 46 12.83 3.73 -0.46
C THR A 46 12.33 5.16 -0.26
N ASP A 47 11.68 5.74 -1.27
CA ASP A 47 11.13 7.10 -1.21
C ASP A 47 9.75 7.12 -0.54
N ASP A 48 9.53 8.10 0.34
CA ASP A 48 8.25 8.28 1.05
C ASP A 48 7.08 8.59 0.11
N GLY A 49 7.38 9.17 -1.06
CA GLY A 49 6.37 9.45 -2.09
C GLY A 49 6.01 8.25 -2.96
N TYR A 50 6.63 7.08 -2.76
CA TYR A 50 6.42 5.91 -3.61
C TYR A 50 4.98 5.42 -3.57
N LEU A 51 4.32 5.39 -4.73
CA LEU A 51 2.92 5.02 -4.81
C LEU A 51 2.77 3.50 -4.92
N TYR A 52 2.41 2.84 -3.81
CA TYR A 52 2.00 1.43 -3.83
C TYR A 52 0.55 1.27 -4.28
N THR A 53 0.28 0.23 -5.09
CA THR A 53 -1.10 -0.22 -5.24
C THR A 53 -1.58 -0.90 -3.95
N PRO A 54 -2.90 -0.98 -3.70
CA PRO A 54 -3.41 -1.65 -2.50
C PRO A 54 -2.99 -3.12 -2.42
N GLY A 55 -2.84 -3.81 -3.55
CA GLY A 55 -2.38 -5.20 -3.59
C GLY A 55 -0.90 -5.31 -3.22
N GLN A 56 -0.06 -4.45 -3.81
CA GLN A 56 1.38 -4.41 -3.51
C GLN A 56 1.65 -4.07 -2.04
N ALA A 57 0.98 -3.05 -1.50
CA ALA A 57 1.12 -2.66 -0.09
C ALA A 57 0.79 -3.83 0.85
N GLN A 58 -0.22 -4.64 0.54
CA GLN A 58 -0.58 -5.81 1.35
C GLN A 58 0.50 -6.90 1.33
N VAL A 59 1.10 -7.15 0.17
CA VAL A 59 2.20 -8.13 0.04
C VAL A 59 3.43 -7.64 0.79
N VAL A 60 3.89 -6.42 0.51
CA VAL A 60 5.08 -5.83 1.14
C VAL A 60 4.92 -5.75 2.66
N ALA A 61 3.74 -5.38 3.16
CA ALA A 61 3.49 -5.35 4.60
C ALA A 61 3.58 -6.74 5.22
N ARG A 62 3.03 -7.79 4.59
CA ARG A 62 3.13 -9.17 5.10
C ARG A 62 4.58 -9.66 5.11
N ASP A 63 5.31 -9.40 4.04
CA ASP A 63 6.72 -9.80 3.93
C ASP A 63 7.57 -9.13 5.01
N ALA A 64 7.39 -7.82 5.24
CA ALA A 64 8.07 -7.10 6.31
C ALA A 64 7.69 -7.64 7.70
N LEU A 65 6.41 -7.92 7.95
CA LEU A 65 5.93 -8.45 9.23
C LEU A 65 6.48 -9.85 9.54
N ALA A 66 6.67 -10.68 8.53
CA ALA A 66 7.26 -12.00 8.69
C ALA A 66 8.67 -11.93 9.29
N VAL A 67 9.44 -10.86 9.01
CA VAL A 67 10.79 -10.65 9.57
C VAL A 67 10.77 -10.51 11.09
N ILE A 68 9.70 -9.94 11.66
CA ILE A 68 9.52 -9.80 13.11
C ILE A 68 8.70 -10.94 13.73
N GLY A 69 8.47 -12.02 12.97
CA GLY A 69 7.75 -13.20 13.43
C GLY A 69 6.22 -13.04 13.48
N ILE A 70 5.68 -12.03 12.78
CA ILE A 70 4.23 -11.85 12.62
C ILE A 70 3.83 -12.45 11.28
N GLU A 71 3.36 -13.68 11.30
CA GLU A 71 2.84 -14.36 10.10
C GLU A 71 1.35 -14.05 9.91
N VAL A 72 1.03 -13.33 8.83
CA VAL A 72 -0.34 -13.05 8.40
C VAL A 72 -0.64 -13.88 7.14
N PRO A 73 -1.69 -14.72 7.12
CA PRO A 73 -2.03 -15.48 5.93
C PRO A 73 -2.33 -14.57 4.72
N ASP A 74 -2.02 -15.03 3.51
CA ASP A 74 -2.29 -14.27 2.27
C ASP A 74 -3.77 -13.95 2.03
N SER A 75 -4.66 -14.78 2.59
CA SER A 75 -6.11 -14.55 2.56
C SER A 75 -6.58 -13.48 3.56
N THR A 76 -5.70 -13.05 4.47
CA THR A 76 -6.03 -12.12 5.55
C THR A 76 -5.51 -10.73 5.20
N ARG A 77 -6.42 -9.76 5.20
CA ARG A 77 -6.09 -8.37 4.93
C ARG A 77 -5.42 -7.73 6.14
N VAL A 78 -4.34 -7.00 5.91
CA VAL A 78 -3.69 -6.14 6.90
C VAL A 78 -4.39 -4.78 6.91
N VAL A 79 -4.73 -4.30 8.11
CA VAL A 79 -5.43 -3.02 8.32
C VAL A 79 -4.77 -2.29 9.49
N LEU A 80 -4.55 -0.98 9.33
CA LEU A 80 -3.99 -0.13 10.37
C LEU A 80 -5.07 0.28 11.38
N THR A 81 -4.69 0.39 12.65
CA THR A 81 -5.54 0.84 13.75
C THR A 81 -4.76 1.71 14.72
N ASP A 82 -5.47 2.62 15.40
CA ASP A 82 -4.99 3.32 16.59
C ASP A 82 -5.37 2.59 17.90
N GLY A 83 -6.15 1.53 17.79
CA GLY A 83 -6.67 0.75 18.90
C GLY A 83 -5.84 -0.49 19.21
N ARG A 84 -6.52 -1.64 19.28
CA ARG A 84 -5.92 -2.91 19.67
C ARG A 84 -5.48 -3.69 18.43
N ALA A 85 -4.16 -3.88 18.29
CA ALA A 85 -3.58 -4.77 17.29
C ALA A 85 -3.93 -6.25 17.55
N GLY A 86 -3.96 -7.02 16.46
CA GLY A 86 -4.19 -8.47 16.46
C GLY A 86 -5.23 -8.92 15.44
N LEU A 87 -5.51 -10.23 15.44
CA LEU A 87 -6.50 -10.81 14.54
C LEU A 87 -7.92 -10.36 14.92
N CYS A 88 -8.62 -9.72 13.98
CA CYS A 88 -10.03 -9.36 14.09
C CYS A 88 -10.81 -10.04 12.96
N CYS A 89 -11.36 -11.22 13.27
CA CYS A 89 -12.17 -12.04 12.35
C CYS A 89 -11.47 -12.30 11.00
N THR A 90 -11.69 -11.44 10.00
CA THR A 90 -11.24 -11.57 8.61
C THR A 90 -10.06 -10.69 8.25
N TYR A 91 -9.60 -9.82 9.15
CA TYR A 91 -8.45 -8.94 8.95
C TYR A 91 -7.51 -8.96 10.17
N TYR A 92 -6.27 -8.58 9.94
CA TYR A 92 -5.26 -8.42 10.98
C TYR A 92 -5.02 -6.94 11.22
N LEU A 93 -5.30 -6.49 12.43
CA LEU A 93 -5.10 -5.11 12.87
C LEU A 93 -3.65 -4.89 13.30
N LEU A 94 -3.05 -3.80 12.81
CA LEU A 94 -1.70 -3.40 13.13
C LEU A 94 -1.64 -1.96 13.59
N ASN A 95 -0.80 -1.71 14.57
CA ASN A 95 -0.40 -0.36 14.91
C ASN A 95 0.71 0.10 13.95
N VAL A 96 0.76 1.40 13.65
CA VAL A 96 1.81 2.02 12.82
C VAL A 96 3.22 1.60 13.25
N GLY A 97 3.51 1.64 14.55
CA GLY A 97 4.82 1.24 15.08
C GLY A 97 5.22 -0.21 14.82
N GLN A 98 4.26 -1.11 14.52
CA GLN A 98 4.58 -2.48 14.10
C GLN A 98 5.08 -2.51 12.65
N ILE A 99 4.53 -1.67 11.78
CA ILE A 99 5.00 -1.50 10.40
C ILE A 99 6.38 -0.85 10.38
N GLU A 100 6.57 0.25 11.12
CA GLU A 100 7.88 0.93 11.22
C GLU A 100 8.96 -0.03 11.73
N CYS A 101 8.66 -0.80 12.79
CA CYS A 101 9.57 -1.81 13.32
C CYS A 101 9.84 -2.92 12.30
N ALA A 102 8.80 -3.43 11.63
CA ALA A 102 8.94 -4.48 10.62
C ALA A 102 9.82 -4.05 9.45
N VAL A 103 9.61 -2.84 8.92
CA VAL A 103 10.41 -2.25 7.85
C VAL A 103 11.87 -2.08 8.26
N GLU A 104 12.12 -1.56 9.47
CA GLU A 104 13.49 -1.40 9.96
C GLU A 104 14.19 -2.77 10.16
N GLN A 105 13.48 -3.76 10.69
CA GLN A 105 14.04 -5.12 10.81
C GLN A 105 14.26 -5.77 9.43
N HIS A 106 13.36 -5.53 8.46
CA HIS A 106 13.55 -5.99 7.07
C HIS A 106 14.85 -5.43 6.48
N ARG A 107 15.09 -4.13 6.65
CA ARG A 107 16.33 -3.46 6.21
C ARG A 107 17.56 -4.08 6.85
N LEU A 108 17.51 -4.37 8.16
CA LEU A 108 18.63 -4.98 8.87
C LEU A 108 18.88 -6.44 8.47
N ALA A 109 17.82 -7.20 8.17
CA ALA A 109 17.90 -8.62 7.84
C ALA A 109 18.30 -8.89 6.38
N THR A 110 17.78 -8.09 5.44
CA THR A 110 17.95 -8.31 3.98
C THR A 110 18.93 -7.33 3.33
N GLY A 111 19.15 -6.17 3.95
CA GLY A 111 19.85 -5.03 3.34
C GLY A 111 18.98 -4.20 2.40
N GLU A 112 17.73 -4.61 2.12
CA GLU A 112 16.79 -3.88 1.26
C GLU A 112 16.04 -2.81 2.06
N ASN A 113 16.07 -1.58 1.58
CA ASN A 113 15.39 -0.46 2.21
C ASN A 113 13.98 -0.30 1.64
N LEU A 114 13.02 0.07 2.49
CA LEU A 114 11.63 0.35 2.13
C LEU A 114 11.19 1.58 2.91
N SER A 115 10.40 2.47 2.30
CA SER A 115 9.76 3.55 3.06
C SER A 115 8.58 3.00 3.87
N ALA A 116 8.65 3.19 5.19
CA ALA A 116 7.54 2.89 6.08
C ALA A 116 6.37 3.84 5.82
N ASP A 117 6.64 5.13 5.57
CA ASP A 117 5.61 6.14 5.34
C ASP A 117 4.80 5.85 4.08
N ALA A 118 5.48 5.50 2.98
CA ALA A 118 4.82 5.09 1.74
C ALA A 118 3.89 3.88 1.95
N LEU A 119 4.33 2.92 2.78
CA LEU A 119 3.54 1.74 3.11
C LEU A 119 2.34 2.07 4.01
N ILE A 120 2.54 2.92 5.02
CA ILE A 120 1.49 3.38 5.95
C ILE A 120 0.40 4.15 5.20
N GLU A 121 0.78 5.01 4.26
CA GLU A 121 -0.17 5.76 3.45
C GLU A 121 -1.00 4.86 2.52
N ALA A 122 -0.38 3.80 1.99
CA ALA A 122 -1.04 2.87 1.09
C ALA A 122 -1.95 1.84 1.79
N LEU A 123 -1.68 1.55 3.08
CA LEU A 123 -2.47 0.60 3.86
C LEU A 123 -3.82 1.19 4.29
N PRO A 124 -4.87 0.36 4.34
CA PRO A 124 -6.18 0.79 4.79
C PRO A 124 -6.23 0.98 6.31
N TRP A 125 -7.06 1.91 6.77
CA TRP A 125 -7.34 2.19 8.19
C TRP A 125 -8.73 1.68 8.59
N GLU A 126 -8.87 1.26 9.85
CA GLU A 126 -10.16 0.96 10.52
C GLU A 126 -10.92 2.22 10.93
#